data_AF-A0AAC9LET0-F1
#
_entry.id   AF-A0AAC9LET0-F1
#
_cell.length_a   1.000
_cell.length_b   1.000
_cell.length_c   1.000
_cell.angle_alpha   90.00
_cell.angle_beta   90.00
_cell.angle_gamma   90.00
#
_symmetry.space_group_name_H-M   'P 1'
#
loop_
_entity.id
_entity.type
_entity.pdbx_description
1 polymer ?
#
loop_
_entity_poly.entity_id
_entity_poly.type
_entity_poly.pdbx_seq_one_letter_code
_entity_poly.pdbx_strand_id
1 'polypeptide(L)'
;MRWYEPVLIPGLLQTAEYAREVMRPVIEFYAVPDDLDSGVEERMERQKILRRDDRRFHFIISQQALRTTVGSTETMIGQLNRLLTARSLPRVSFGIIPDNAEYRTPTNQFIIFDRHLIQVETISAELSISQPREIALYDKAFRQLARQAVTGVAAVSLINTALDELQAQR
;
A
#
# COMPACT_ATOMS: atom_id res chain seq x y z
N MET A 1 2.81 11.28 6.47
CA MET A 1 2.85 10.63 5.14
C MET A 1 1.46 10.09 4.77
N ARG A 2 1.10 10.20 3.49
CA ARG A 2 -0.16 9.65 2.95
C ARG A 2 0.18 8.81 1.72
N TRP A 3 -0.40 7.63 1.58
CA TRP A 3 -0.05 6.68 0.52
C TRP A 3 -1.33 6.10 -0.06
N TYR A 4 -1.49 6.21 -1.38
CA TYR A 4 -2.50 5.47 -2.12
C TYR A 4 -1.89 4.33 -2.93
N GLU A 5 -2.42 3.11 -2.81
CA GLU A 5 -1.98 1.96 -3.59
C GLU A 5 -3.17 1.24 -4.29
N PRO A 6 -3.27 1.27 -5.63
CA PRO A 6 -4.36 0.60 -6.33
C PRO A 6 -4.27 -0.92 -6.45
N VAL A 7 -3.09 -1.55 -6.43
CA VAL A 7 -2.91 -2.95 -6.91
C VAL A 7 -2.23 -3.86 -5.89
N LEU A 8 -1.38 -3.34 -5.03
CA LEU A 8 -0.54 -4.04 -4.08
C LEU A 8 -0.72 -3.46 -2.67
N ILE A 9 -0.20 -4.17 -1.68
CA ILE A 9 -0.12 -3.63 -0.33
C ILE A 9 1.04 -2.62 -0.21
N PRO A 10 0.85 -1.43 0.38
CA PRO A 10 1.92 -0.45 0.63
C PRO A 10 3.15 -1.08 1.28
N GLY A 11 4.34 -0.77 0.78
CA GLY A 11 5.60 -1.37 1.23
C GLY A 11 5.86 -1.28 2.73
N LEU A 12 5.34 -0.25 3.40
CA LEU A 12 5.44 -0.12 4.87
C LEU A 12 4.55 -1.08 5.66
N LEU A 13 3.55 -1.69 5.02
CA LEU A 13 2.60 -2.63 5.60
C LEU A 13 2.87 -4.08 5.18
N GLN A 14 3.88 -4.32 4.34
CA GLN A 14 4.19 -5.65 3.82
C GLN A 14 4.79 -6.59 4.89
N THR A 15 4.63 -7.90 4.77
CA THR A 15 5.51 -8.86 5.45
C THR A 15 6.81 -9.02 4.65
N ALA A 16 7.82 -9.66 5.23
CA ALA A 16 9.08 -9.93 4.52
C ALA A 16 8.85 -10.86 3.32
N GLU A 17 7.97 -11.86 3.47
CA GLU A 17 7.60 -12.81 2.43
C GLU A 17 6.89 -12.10 1.28
N TYR A 18 5.87 -11.28 1.58
CA TYR A 18 5.18 -10.51 0.54
C TYR A 18 6.12 -9.52 -0.16
N ALA A 19 6.98 -8.83 0.59
CA ALA A 19 7.96 -7.91 0.04
C ALA A 19 8.91 -8.60 -0.94
N ARG A 20 9.40 -9.80 -0.59
CA ARG A 20 10.26 -10.62 -1.46
C ARG A 20 9.54 -11.00 -2.76
N GLU A 21 8.29 -11.43 -2.65
CA GLU A 21 7.48 -11.86 -3.80
C GLU A 21 7.04 -10.69 -4.70
N VAL A 22 7.01 -9.46 -4.18
CA VAL A 22 6.87 -8.25 -5.02
C VAL A 22 8.19 -7.88 -5.69
N MET A 23 9.32 -7.93 -4.99
CA MET A 23 10.60 -7.43 -5.49
C MET A 23 11.21 -8.33 -6.57
N ARG A 24 11.08 -9.66 -6.42
CA ARG A 24 11.64 -10.62 -7.37
C ARG A 24 11.25 -10.37 -8.83
N PRO A 25 9.95 -10.28 -9.20
CA PRO A 25 9.56 -10.02 -10.59
C PRO A 25 9.96 -8.62 -11.07
N VAL A 26 10.07 -7.63 -10.17
CA VAL A 26 10.52 -6.28 -10.52
C VAL A 26 12.01 -6.24 -10.87
N ILE A 27 12.84 -6.95 -10.09
CA ILE A 27 14.28 -7.11 -10.38
C ILE A 27 14.48 -7.77 -11.75
N GLU A 28 13.74 -8.85 -12.01
CA GLU A 28 13.77 -9.56 -13.29
C GLU A 28 13.31 -8.66 -14.46
N PHE A 29 12.20 -7.94 -14.29
CA PHE A 29 11.64 -7.08 -15.34
C PHE A 29 12.60 -5.96 -15.77
N TYR A 30 13.28 -5.32 -14.82
CA TYR A 30 14.23 -4.24 -15.12
C TYR A 30 15.66 -4.73 -15.38
N ALA A 31 15.91 -6.04 -15.29
CA ALA A 31 17.25 -6.64 -15.45
C ALA A 31 18.33 -5.96 -14.59
N VAL A 32 17.97 -5.60 -13.35
CA VAL A 32 18.89 -4.99 -12.38
C VAL A 32 19.63 -6.08 -11.58
N PRO A 33 20.78 -5.76 -10.95
CA PRO A 33 21.47 -6.71 -10.09
C PRO A 33 20.55 -7.30 -9.02
N ASP A 34 20.68 -8.61 -8.76
CA ASP A 34 19.89 -9.28 -7.74
C ASP A 34 20.36 -8.85 -6.34
N ASP A 35 19.65 -7.88 -5.78
CA ASP A 35 19.82 -7.36 -4.43
C ASP A 35 18.64 -7.72 -3.53
N LEU A 36 17.88 -8.77 -3.88
CA LEU A 36 16.58 -9.08 -3.28
C LEU A 36 16.61 -9.16 -1.76
N ASP A 37 17.56 -9.89 -1.18
CA ASP A 37 17.64 -10.05 0.28
C ASP A 37 17.96 -8.72 0.99
N SER A 38 18.89 -7.94 0.43
CA SER A 38 19.23 -6.60 0.95
C SER A 38 18.03 -5.65 0.83
N GLY A 39 17.35 -5.65 -0.30
CA GLY A 39 16.17 -4.81 -0.54
C GLY A 39 15.01 -5.14 0.40
N VAL A 40 14.80 -6.43 0.69
CA VAL A 40 13.81 -6.89 1.68
C VAL A 40 14.20 -6.42 3.08
N GLU A 41 15.46 -6.58 3.48
CA GLU A 41 15.96 -6.12 4.77
C GLU A 41 15.77 -4.61 4.95
N GLU A 42 16.19 -3.80 3.97
CA GLU A 42 15.99 -2.35 3.97
C GLU A 42 14.51 -1.95 4.03
N ARG A 43 13.63 -2.70 3.37
CA ARG A 43 12.19 -2.46 3.46
C ARG A 43 11.69 -2.74 4.87
N MET A 44 12.08 -3.86 5.48
CA MET A 44 11.68 -4.21 6.85
C MET A 44 12.21 -3.20 7.88
N GLU A 45 13.45 -2.74 7.72
CA GLU A 45 14.03 -1.68 8.56
C GLU A 45 13.23 -0.37 8.45
N ARG A 46 12.85 0.03 7.23
CA ARG A 46 11.99 1.21 7.01
C ARG A 46 10.64 1.09 7.69
N GLN A 47 10.05 -0.10 7.84
CA GLN A 47 8.76 -0.27 8.52
C GLN A 47 8.79 0.12 10.00
N LYS A 48 9.96 0.11 10.65
CA LYS A 48 10.09 0.54 12.05
C LYS A 48 9.63 1.99 12.25
N ILE A 49 9.61 2.81 11.19
CA ILE A 49 9.07 4.18 11.23
C ILE A 49 7.60 4.24 11.65
N LEU A 50 6.81 3.19 11.42
CA LEU A 50 5.39 3.14 11.81
C LEU A 50 5.18 3.15 13.33
N ARG A 51 6.22 2.84 14.11
CA ARG A 51 6.19 2.83 15.58
C ARG A 51 6.71 4.13 16.19
N ARG A 52 7.17 5.09 15.38
CA ARG A 52 7.65 6.38 15.88
C ARG A 52 6.48 7.30 16.21
N ASP A 53 6.62 8.05 17.30
CA ASP A 53 5.58 8.96 17.79
C ASP A 53 5.56 10.34 17.12
N ASP A 54 6.54 10.63 16.25
CA ASP A 54 6.66 11.93 15.57
C ASP A 54 5.86 12.01 14.26
N ARG A 55 5.29 10.90 13.77
CA ARG A 55 4.72 10.81 12.42
C ARG A 55 3.32 10.20 12.41
N ARG A 56 2.50 10.64 11.45
CA ARG A 56 1.19 10.05 11.14
C ARG A 56 1.19 9.47 9.74
N PHE A 57 0.52 8.34 9.59
CA PHE A 57 0.42 7.60 8.34
C PHE A 57 -1.05 7.46 7.97
N HIS A 58 -1.37 7.71 6.70
CA HIS A 58 -2.69 7.44 6.15
C HIS A 58 -2.53 6.62 4.88
N PHE A 59 -2.89 5.35 4.97
CA PHE A 59 -2.89 4.42 3.85
C PHE A 59 -4.30 4.29 3.30
N ILE A 60 -4.42 4.39 1.99
CA ILE A 60 -5.62 4.02 1.26
C ILE A 60 -5.19 2.98 0.23
N ILE A 61 -5.91 1.86 0.19
CA ILE A 61 -5.72 0.87 -0.87
C ILE A 61 -7.02 0.67 -1.62
N SER A 62 -6.96 0.22 -2.87
CA SER A 62 -8.15 -0.37 -3.51
C SER A 62 -8.38 -1.79 -2.99
N GLN A 63 -9.63 -2.25 -2.94
CA GLN A 63 -9.96 -3.63 -2.56
C GLN A 63 -9.25 -4.66 -3.45
N GLN A 64 -8.99 -4.34 -4.72
CA GLN A 64 -8.13 -5.13 -5.62
C GLN A 64 -6.78 -5.52 -5.00
N ALA A 65 -6.16 -4.66 -4.17
CA ALA A 65 -4.88 -4.96 -3.53
C ALA A 65 -4.93 -6.12 -2.53
N LEU A 66 -6.13 -6.49 -2.05
CA LEU A 66 -6.33 -7.69 -1.22
C LEU A 66 -6.36 -8.98 -2.05
N ARG A 67 -6.59 -8.87 -3.37
CA ARG A 67 -6.83 -9.99 -4.30
C ARG A 67 -5.74 -10.17 -5.35
N THR A 68 -4.90 -9.17 -5.58
CA THR A 68 -3.72 -9.34 -6.44
C THR A 68 -2.81 -10.40 -5.85
N THR A 69 -2.67 -11.52 -6.56
CA THR A 69 -1.84 -12.65 -6.14
C THR A 69 -0.37 -12.25 -6.11
N VAL A 70 0.24 -12.39 -4.93
CA VAL A 70 1.66 -12.17 -4.70
C VAL A 70 2.21 -13.37 -3.94
N GLY A 71 3.13 -14.10 -4.57
CA GLY A 71 3.64 -15.36 -4.03
C GLY A 71 2.56 -16.44 -3.93
N SER A 72 2.60 -17.21 -2.84
CA SER A 72 1.63 -18.28 -2.58
C SER A 72 0.43 -17.81 -1.77
N THR A 73 -0.57 -18.68 -1.64
CA THR A 73 -1.72 -18.49 -0.74
C THR A 73 -1.28 -18.23 0.71
N GLU A 74 -0.23 -18.90 1.19
CA GLU A 74 0.36 -18.68 2.51
C GLU A 74 0.91 -17.25 2.66
N THR A 75 1.62 -16.75 1.64
CA THR A 75 2.15 -15.38 1.61
C THR A 75 1.01 -14.36 1.69
N MET A 76 -0.04 -14.56 0.92
CA MET A 76 -1.21 -13.68 0.94
C MET A 76 -1.93 -13.71 2.29
N ILE A 77 -2.17 -14.89 2.87
CA ILE A 77 -2.78 -15.02 4.21
C ILE A 77 -1.93 -14.30 5.27
N GLY A 78 -0.62 -14.49 5.25
CA GLY A 78 0.31 -13.79 6.15
C GLY A 78 0.20 -12.26 6.00
N GLN A 79 0.15 -11.78 4.76
CA GLN A 79 0.01 -10.36 4.45
C GLN A 79 -1.32 -9.77 4.92
N LEU A 80 -2.45 -10.45 4.70
CA LEU A 80 -3.75 -9.95 5.10
C LEU A 80 -3.90 -9.93 6.63
N ASN A 81 -3.38 -10.95 7.32
CA ASN A 81 -3.28 -10.94 8.79
C ASN A 81 -2.42 -9.77 9.31
N ARG A 82 -1.32 -9.44 8.61
CA ARG A 82 -0.51 -8.28 8.94
C ARG A 82 -1.31 -6.98 8.90
N LEU A 83 -2.22 -6.79 7.93
CA LEU A 83 -3.08 -5.61 7.87
C LEU A 83 -4.03 -5.52 9.07
N LEU A 84 -4.60 -6.65 9.50
CA LEU A 84 -5.47 -6.70 10.68
C LEU A 84 -4.74 -6.24 11.95
N THR A 85 -3.45 -6.59 12.10
CA THR A 85 -2.62 -6.16 13.24
C THR A 85 -2.14 -4.71 13.12
N ALA A 86 -1.73 -4.26 11.92
CA ALA A 86 -1.14 -2.93 11.70
C ALA A 86 -2.13 -1.78 12.00
N ARG A 87 -3.43 -2.04 11.85
CA ARG A 87 -4.52 -1.12 12.24
C ARG A 87 -4.53 -0.74 13.72
N SER A 88 -3.95 -1.57 14.60
CA SER A 88 -3.87 -1.25 16.04
C SER A 88 -2.83 -0.17 16.38
N LEU A 89 -2.01 0.25 15.40
CA LEU A 89 -1.01 1.29 15.60
C LEU A 89 -1.69 2.67 15.72
N PRO A 90 -1.44 3.43 16.81
CA PRO A 90 -2.22 4.63 17.17
C PRO A 90 -2.09 5.79 16.17
N ARG A 91 -1.09 5.75 15.29
CA ARG A 91 -0.78 6.81 14.32
C ARG A 91 -0.97 6.38 12.87
N VAL A 92 -1.60 5.23 12.66
CA VAL A 92 -1.89 4.66 11.35
C VAL A 92 -3.40 4.72 11.10
N SER A 93 -3.79 5.49 10.08
CA SER A 93 -5.12 5.41 9.47
C SER A 93 -5.04 4.51 8.24
N PHE A 94 -6.01 3.62 8.10
CA PHE A 94 -6.07 2.66 7.00
C PHE A 94 -7.50 2.59 6.46
N GLY A 95 -7.65 2.82 5.16
CA GLY A 95 -8.91 2.72 4.43
C GLY A 95 -8.79 1.85 3.18
N ILE A 96 -9.91 1.26 2.80
CA ILE A 96 -10.01 0.42 1.59
C ILE A 96 -11.11 1.01 0.71
N ILE A 97 -10.83 1.26 -0.56
CA ILE A 97 -11.85 1.64 -1.55
C ILE A 97 -12.52 0.36 -2.03
N PRO A 98 -13.82 0.14 -1.76
CA PRO A 98 -14.53 -1.05 -2.23
C PRO A 98 -14.61 -1.11 -3.76
N ASP A 99 -14.72 -2.31 -4.32
CA ASP A 99 -14.79 -2.51 -5.79
C ASP A 99 -16.05 -1.88 -6.43
N ASN A 100 -17.10 -1.66 -5.63
CA ASN A 100 -18.35 -1.01 -6.07
C ASN A 100 -18.36 0.50 -5.85
N ALA A 101 -17.24 1.11 -5.43
CA ALA A 101 -17.14 2.56 -5.29
C ALA A 101 -17.15 3.24 -6.67
N GLU A 102 -17.91 4.32 -6.80
CA GLU A 102 -17.94 5.10 -8.03
C GLU A 102 -16.57 5.72 -8.33
N TYR A 103 -16.13 5.70 -9.59
CA TYR A 103 -14.89 6.35 -10.01
C TYR A 103 -15.00 7.88 -9.94
N ARG A 104 -14.09 8.53 -9.20
CA ARG A 104 -14.12 9.99 -8.95
C ARG A 104 -12.81 10.72 -9.26
N THR A 105 -11.69 10.02 -9.35
CA THR A 105 -10.36 10.64 -9.49
C THR A 105 -9.41 9.68 -10.22
N PRO A 106 -8.46 10.18 -11.03
CA PRO A 106 -7.41 9.35 -11.61
C PRO A 106 -6.65 8.56 -10.54
N THR A 107 -6.37 7.30 -10.86
CA THR A 107 -5.74 6.34 -9.94
C THR A 107 -4.41 5.85 -10.51
N ASN A 108 -3.32 6.34 -9.92
CA ASN A 108 -2.00 5.73 -9.97
C ASN A 108 -1.47 5.63 -8.53
N GLN A 109 -0.44 4.81 -8.31
CA GLN A 109 0.24 4.81 -7.03
C GLN A 109 0.86 6.18 -6.76
N PHE A 110 0.71 6.70 -5.55
CA PHE A 110 1.46 7.88 -5.12
C PHE A 110 1.62 7.97 -3.60
N ILE A 111 2.69 8.65 -3.18
CA ILE A 111 2.98 8.93 -1.78
C ILE A 111 3.15 10.43 -1.60
N ILE A 112 2.43 11.01 -0.64
CA ILE A 112 2.60 12.39 -0.20
C ILE A 112 3.43 12.41 1.09
N PHE A 113 4.62 12.97 1.01
CA PHE A 113 5.48 13.30 2.15
C PHE A 113 5.18 14.73 2.59
N ASP A 114 4.47 14.81 3.71
CA ASP A 114 4.00 16.04 4.34
C ASP A 114 3.22 16.93 3.36
N ARG A 115 3.71 18.13 3.06
CA ARG A 115 3.12 19.07 2.07
C ARG A 115 4.17 19.60 1.10
N HIS A 116 5.26 18.86 0.89
CA HIS A 116 6.44 19.37 0.18
C HIS A 116 6.92 18.46 -0.94
N LEU A 117 6.61 17.16 -0.87
CA LEU A 117 7.05 16.20 -1.87
C LEU A 117 5.95 15.17 -2.13
N ILE A 118 5.68 14.92 -3.41
CA ILE A 118 4.96 13.74 -3.87
C ILE A 118 5.94 12.83 -4.59
N GLN A 119 5.89 11.55 -4.31
CA GLN A 119 6.53 10.52 -5.13
C GLN A 119 5.46 9.74 -5.90
N VAL A 120 5.73 9.51 -7.17
CA VAL A 120 4.91 8.70 -8.06
C VAL A 120 5.82 7.76 -8.81
N GLU A 121 5.61 6.47 -8.62
CA GLU A 121 6.32 5.46 -9.41
C GLU A 121 5.67 5.32 -10.78
N THR A 122 6.50 5.33 -11.83
CA THR A 122 6.09 4.98 -13.19
C THR A 122 6.94 3.81 -13.66
N ILE A 123 6.64 3.27 -14.84
CA ILE A 123 7.40 2.12 -15.39
C ILE A 123 8.86 2.49 -15.66
N SER A 124 9.16 3.72 -16.07
CA SER A 124 10.53 4.10 -16.46
C SER A 124 11.23 5.01 -15.46
N ALA A 125 10.49 5.71 -14.61
CA ALA A 125 11.05 6.71 -13.70
C ALA A 125 10.17 6.95 -12.47
N GLU A 126 10.80 7.26 -11.35
CA GLU A 126 10.12 7.88 -10.21
C GLU A 126 9.99 9.39 -10.46
N LEU A 127 8.78 9.94 -10.31
CA LEU A 127 8.55 11.39 -10.34
C LEU A 127 8.57 11.94 -8.91
N SER A 128 9.48 12.88 -8.66
CA SER A 128 9.54 13.69 -7.44
C SER A 128 8.93 15.07 -7.70
N ILE A 129 7.73 15.30 -7.19
CA ILE A 129 6.93 16.50 -7.46
C ILE A 129 6.92 17.42 -6.24
N SER A 130 7.42 18.64 -6.40
CA SER A 130 7.50 19.65 -5.34
C SER A 130 6.79 20.97 -5.68
N GLN A 131 6.22 21.11 -6.88
CA GLN A 131 5.51 22.34 -7.26
C GLN A 131 4.22 22.50 -6.42
N PRO A 132 4.00 23.65 -5.76
CA PRO A 132 2.85 23.84 -4.85
C PRO A 132 1.49 23.56 -5.49
N ARG A 133 1.30 23.95 -6.77
CA ARG A 133 0.05 23.71 -7.52
C ARG A 133 -0.23 22.23 -7.75
N GLU A 134 0.81 21.43 -7.96
CA GLU A 134 0.69 19.98 -8.18
C GLU A 134 0.48 19.27 -6.85
N ILE A 135 1.20 19.68 -5.79
CA ILE A 135 0.94 19.19 -4.42
C ILE A 135 -0.53 19.40 -4.03
N ALA A 136 -1.11 20.56 -4.34
CA ALA A 136 -2.52 20.84 -4.09
C ALA A 136 -3.46 19.91 -4.89
N LEU A 137 -3.08 19.52 -6.11
CA LEU A 137 -3.83 18.57 -6.93
C LEU A 137 -3.80 17.16 -6.33
N TYR A 138 -2.64 16.67 -5.89
CA TYR A 138 -2.52 15.38 -5.19
C TYR A 138 -3.25 15.38 -3.84
N ASP A 139 -3.23 16.50 -3.11
CA ASP A 139 -4.02 16.65 -1.89
C ASP A 139 -5.52 16.50 -2.17
N LYS A 140 -6.01 17.15 -3.24
CA LYS A 140 -7.40 17.02 -3.71
C LYS A 140 -7.73 15.58 -4.10
N ALA A 141 -6.87 14.92 -4.87
CA ALA A 141 -7.05 13.53 -5.28
C ALA A 141 -7.12 12.60 -4.05
N PHE A 142 -6.16 12.70 -3.13
CA PHE A 142 -6.13 11.88 -1.91
C PHE A 142 -7.39 12.08 -1.04
N ARG A 143 -7.91 13.32 -0.93
CA ARG A 143 -9.17 13.56 -0.23
C ARG A 143 -10.37 12.90 -0.90
N GLN A 144 -10.41 12.83 -2.23
CA GLN A 144 -11.49 12.12 -2.93
C GLN A 144 -11.39 10.60 -2.68
N LEU A 145 -10.19 10.03 -2.80
CA LEU A 145 -9.94 8.63 -2.45
C LEU A 145 -10.35 8.31 -1.01
N ALA A 146 -10.02 9.20 -0.06
CA ALA A 146 -10.38 9.05 1.35
C ALA A 146 -11.90 9.06 1.59
N ARG A 147 -12.67 9.80 0.77
CA ARG A 147 -14.14 9.80 0.85
C ARG A 147 -14.77 8.53 0.27
N GLN A 148 -14.08 7.89 -0.68
CA GLN A 148 -14.53 6.61 -1.26
C GLN A 148 -14.15 5.41 -0.38
N ALA A 149 -13.11 5.55 0.45
CA ALA A 149 -12.60 4.48 1.28
C ALA A 149 -13.48 4.21 2.50
N VAL A 150 -13.73 2.93 2.78
CA VAL A 150 -14.28 2.46 4.05
C VAL A 150 -13.16 2.24 5.07
N THR A 151 -13.47 2.43 6.35
CA THR A 151 -12.53 2.25 7.48
C THR A 151 -13.15 1.40 8.58
N GLY A 152 -12.37 1.05 9.61
CA GLY A 152 -12.90 0.36 10.80
C GLY A 152 -13.47 -1.01 10.48
N VAL A 153 -14.67 -1.32 10.98
CA VAL A 153 -15.31 -2.64 10.84
C VAL A 153 -15.56 -3.01 9.37
N ALA A 154 -15.95 -2.06 8.53
CA ALA A 154 -16.19 -2.33 7.11
C ALA A 154 -14.91 -2.74 6.38
N ALA A 155 -13.78 -2.06 6.65
CA ALA A 155 -12.48 -2.44 6.09
C ALA A 155 -12.03 -3.83 6.57
N VAL A 156 -12.27 -4.16 7.85
CA VAL A 156 -11.99 -5.50 8.40
C VAL A 156 -12.81 -6.57 7.69
N SER A 157 -14.09 -6.29 7.43
CA SER A 157 -14.96 -7.22 6.72
C SER A 157 -14.39 -7.55 5.34
N LEU A 158 -13.91 -6.54 4.59
CA LEU A 158 -13.29 -6.77 3.28
C LEU A 158 -12.01 -7.62 3.36
N ILE A 159 -11.17 -7.40 4.39
CA ILE A 159 -9.96 -8.21 4.61
C ILE A 159 -10.33 -9.65 4.96
N ASN A 160 -11.30 -9.86 5.84
CA ASN A 160 -11.75 -11.20 6.23
C ASN A 160 -12.39 -11.94 5.05
N THR A 161 -13.20 -11.27 4.23
CA THR A 161 -13.74 -11.88 3.01
C THR A 161 -12.62 -12.34 2.08
N ALA A 162 -11.57 -11.53 1.87
CA ALA A 162 -10.42 -11.95 1.07
C ALA A 162 -9.65 -13.13 1.70
N LEU A 163 -9.55 -13.19 3.04
CA LEU A 163 -8.97 -14.33 3.75
C LEU A 163 -9.79 -15.61 3.55
N ASP A 164 -11.11 -15.53 3.67
CA ASP A 164 -12.03 -16.66 3.49
C ASP A 164 -11.94 -17.20 2.05
N GLU A 165 -11.89 -16.29 1.05
CA GLU A 165 -11.70 -16.62 -0.37
C GLU A 165 -10.40 -17.42 -0.59
N LEU A 166 -9.29 -17.03 0.05
CA LEU A 166 -7.99 -17.72 -0.05
C LEU A 166 -7.99 -19.09 0.63
N GLN A 167 -8.68 -19.21 1.77
CA GLN A 167 -8.76 -20.47 2.52
C GLN A 167 -9.62 -21.51 1.80
N ALA A 168 -10.65 -21.08 1.08
CA ALA A 168 -11.51 -21.97 0.29
C ALA A 168 -10.82 -22.55 -0.96
N GLN A 169 -9.65 -22.01 -1.36
CA GLN A 169 -8.87 -22.46 -2.50
C GLN A 169 -7.84 -23.56 -2.15
N ARG A 170 -7.72 -23.94 -0.87
CA ARG A 170 -6.86 -25.04 -0.39
C ARG A 170 -7.60 -26.37 -0.41
#